data_AF-A0A382XBW0-F1
#
_entry.id   AF-A0A382XBW0-F1
#
_cell.length_a   1.000
_cell.length_b   1.000
_cell.length_c   1.000
_cell.angle_alpha   90.00
_cell.angle_beta   90.00
_cell.angle_gamma   90.00
#
_symmetry.space_group_name_H-M   'P 1'
#
loop_
_entity.id
_entity.type
_entity.pdbx_description
1 polymer ?
#
loop_
_entity_poly.entity_id
_entity_poly.type
_entity_poly.pdbx_seq_one_letter_code
_entity_poly.pdbx_strand_id
1 'polypeptide(L)'
;VIVVGLGGTTEFRESFHSEAAQIYTALVEDHGIPEEDVIYLGERVDVSPDMISDRSTRANLLQVLGDVSQRSGPTDRVLIILIGHGTDESGTAQFNVP
;
A
#
# COMPACT_ATOMS: atom_id res chain seq x y z
N VAL A 1 -2.70 5.85 0.85
CA VAL A 1 -2.81 4.38 0.70
C VAL A 1 -1.51 3.86 0.12
N ILE A 2 -0.80 3.01 0.86
CA ILE A 2 0.43 2.34 0.43
C ILE A 2 0.07 0.87 0.16
N VAL A 3 0.49 0.34 -0.99
CA VAL A 3 0.22 -1.05 -1.38
C VAL A 3 1.54 -1.71 -1.76
N VAL A 4 1.96 -2.70 -0.97
CA VAL A 4 3.09 -3.57 -1.30
C VAL A 4 2.58 -4.84 -1.95
N GLY A 5 2.98 -5.05 -3.21
CA GLY A 5 2.60 -6.20 -4.02
C GLY A 5 3.39 -7.46 -3.69
N LEU A 6 3.26 -8.48 -4.54
CA LEU A 6 4.02 -9.71 -4.41
C LEU A 6 5.52 -9.47 -4.64
N GLY A 7 6.35 -9.82 -3.65
CA GLY A 7 7.81 -9.70 -3.74
C GLY A 7 8.49 -10.84 -4.50
N GLY A 8 7.92 -12.04 -4.50
CA GLY A 8 8.48 -13.23 -5.14
C GLY A 8 9.67 -13.83 -4.38
N THR A 9 10.77 -13.09 -4.24
CA THR A 9 11.96 -13.47 -3.43
C THR A 9 11.94 -12.79 -2.06
N THR A 10 12.71 -13.31 -1.09
CA THR A 10 12.82 -12.68 0.24
C THR A 10 13.42 -11.28 0.16
N GLU A 11 14.46 -11.09 -0.66
CA GLU A 11 15.12 -9.79 -0.87
C GLU A 11 14.13 -8.69 -1.31
N PHE A 12 13.28 -8.98 -2.31
CA PHE A 12 12.28 -8.02 -2.76
C PHE A 12 11.21 -7.76 -1.70
N ARG A 13 10.77 -8.79 -0.96
CA ARG A 13 9.81 -8.60 0.14
C ARG A 13 10.35 -7.65 1.21
N GLU A 14 11.60 -7.82 1.60
CA GLU A 14 12.27 -6.99 2.59
C GLU A 14 12.47 -5.55 2.08
N SER A 15 12.95 -5.38 0.84
CA SER A 15 13.14 -4.05 0.24
C SER A 15 11.82 -3.30 0.14
N PHE A 16 10.78 -3.94 -0.42
CA PHE A 16 9.48 -3.30 -0.59
C PHE A 16 8.84 -2.92 0.73
N HIS A 17 8.97 -3.78 1.76
CA HIS A 17 8.50 -3.44 3.10
C HIS A 17 9.28 -2.27 3.68
N SER A 18 10.62 -2.26 3.56
CA SER A 18 11.47 -1.19 4.07
C SER A 18 11.15 0.17 3.44
N GLU A 19 10.94 0.21 2.11
CA GLU A 19 10.53 1.41 1.39
C GLU A 19 9.15 1.89 1.84
N ALA A 20 8.18 0.99 1.95
CA ALA A 20 6.83 1.31 2.42
C ALA A 20 6.82 1.84 3.86
N ALA A 21 7.61 1.25 4.76
CA ALA A 21 7.73 1.68 6.15
C ALA A 21 8.34 3.09 6.24
N GLN A 22 9.40 3.37 5.46
CA GLN A 22 9.98 4.72 5.40
C GLN A 22 8.97 5.76 4.91
N ILE A 23 8.17 5.44 3.89
CA ILE A 23 7.14 6.34 3.41
C ILE A 23 6.03 6.52 4.45
N TYR A 24 5.58 5.44 5.10
CA TYR A 24 4.59 5.50 6.17
C TYR A 24 5.06 6.47 7.27
N THR A 25 6.27 6.26 7.79
CA THR A 25 6.87 7.12 8.82
C THR A 25 6.96 8.57 8.36
N ALA A 26 7.43 8.83 7.13
CA ALA A 26 7.51 10.20 6.62
C ALA A 26 6.13 10.87 6.50
N LEU A 27 5.10 10.14 6.05
CA LEU A 27 3.74 10.69 5.95
C LEU A 27 3.18 11.08 7.32
N VAL A 28 3.40 10.25 8.34
CA VAL A 28 2.87 10.47 9.69
C VAL A 28 3.72 11.50 10.46
N GLU A 29 5.03 11.29 10.54
CA GLU A 29 5.92 12.06 11.41
C GLU A 29 6.36 13.39 10.77
N ASP A 30 6.78 13.38 9.50
CA ASP A 30 7.33 14.57 8.84
C ASP A 30 6.24 15.45 8.22
N HIS A 31 5.16 14.83 7.75
CA HIS A 31 4.07 15.51 7.06
C HIS A 31 2.79 15.67 7.89
N GLY A 32 2.74 15.08 9.09
CA GLY A 32 1.64 15.25 10.04
C GLY A 32 0.29 14.69 9.54
N ILE A 33 0.30 13.74 8.60
CA ILE A 33 -0.93 13.07 8.19
C ILE A 33 -1.40 12.19 9.35
N PRO A 34 -2.69 12.27 9.77
CA PRO A 34 -3.22 11.39 10.80
C PRO A 34 -2.97 9.92 10.45
N GLU A 35 -2.55 9.13 11.42
CA GLU A 35 -2.23 7.72 11.21
C GLU A 35 -3.42 6.94 10.63
N GLU A 36 -4.64 7.28 11.07
CA GLU A 36 -5.92 6.75 10.56
C GLU A 36 -6.23 7.06 9.08
N ASP A 37 -5.45 7.98 8.48
CA ASP A 37 -5.54 8.35 7.06
C ASP A 37 -4.45 7.66 6.21
N VAL A 38 -3.45 7.02 6.86
CA VAL A 38 -2.34 6.32 6.20
C VAL A 38 -2.56 4.81 6.24
N ILE A 39 -3.31 4.30 5.27
CA ILE A 39 -3.57 2.85 5.16
C ILE A 39 -2.42 2.17 4.42
N TYR A 40 -1.82 1.14 5.02
CA TYR A 40 -0.78 0.31 4.42
C TYR A 40 -1.25 -1.15 4.26
N LEU A 41 -1.38 -1.59 3.01
CA LEU A 41 -1.61 -2.99 2.64
C LEU A 41 -0.32 -3.68 2.22
N GLY A 42 0.03 -4.82 2.85
CA GLY A 42 1.29 -5.55 2.59
C GLY A 42 1.10 -7.00 2.16
N GLU A 43 2.16 -7.67 1.71
CA GLU A 43 2.07 -9.11 1.37
C GLU A 43 1.75 -9.97 2.62
N ARG A 44 2.31 -9.57 3.77
CA ARG A 44 2.33 -10.29 5.05
C ARG A 44 2.15 -9.33 6.22
N VAL A 45 1.01 -9.44 6.92
CA VAL A 45 0.68 -8.59 8.07
C VAL A 45 1.62 -8.84 9.26
N ASP A 46 2.10 -10.08 9.42
CA ASP A 46 2.98 -10.50 10.51
C ASP A 46 4.36 -9.83 10.50
N VAL A 47 4.75 -9.18 9.40
CA VAL A 47 6.03 -8.46 9.30
C VAL A 47 6.03 -7.18 10.12
N SER A 48 4.92 -6.45 10.16
CA SER A 48 4.76 -5.23 10.97
C SER A 48 3.27 -5.00 11.25
N PRO A 49 2.69 -5.70 12.24
CA PRO A 49 1.26 -5.65 12.52
C PRO A 49 0.77 -4.28 13.02
N ASP A 50 1.69 -3.45 13.53
CA ASP A 50 1.37 -2.09 13.99
C ASP A 50 1.24 -1.09 12.82
N MET A 51 1.80 -1.39 11.64
CA MET A 51 1.73 -0.54 10.45
C MET A 51 0.86 -1.14 9.34
N ILE A 52 0.95 -2.45 9.13
CA ILE A 52 0.28 -3.13 8.03
C ILE A 52 -1.15 -3.44 8.44
N SER A 53 -2.10 -2.72 7.85
CA SER A 53 -3.53 -2.84 8.20
C SER A 53 -4.14 -4.15 7.72
N ASP A 54 -3.75 -4.64 6.53
CA ASP A 54 -4.24 -5.91 5.98
C ASP A 54 -3.34 -6.40 4.82
N ARG A 55 -3.64 -7.58 4.28
CA ARG A 55 -3.01 -8.11 3.07
C ARG A 55 -3.41 -7.32 1.82
N SER A 56 -2.47 -7.11 0.92
CA SER A 56 -2.65 -6.40 -0.36
C SER A 56 -3.39 -7.17 -1.46
N THR A 57 -4.31 -8.08 -1.08
CA THR A 57 -5.13 -8.80 -2.06
C THR A 57 -5.98 -7.83 -2.88
N ARG A 58 -6.36 -8.23 -4.10
CA ARG A 58 -7.24 -7.42 -4.96
C ARG A 58 -8.55 -7.03 -4.24
N ALA A 59 -9.12 -7.96 -3.47
CA ALA A 59 -10.37 -7.72 -2.74
C ALA A 59 -10.19 -6.63 -1.68
N ASN A 60 -9.16 -6.74 -0.85
CA ASN A 60 -8.88 -5.78 0.21
C ASN A 60 -8.53 -4.40 -0.36
N LEU A 61 -7.77 -4.34 -1.45
CA LEU A 61 -7.47 -3.09 -2.13
C LEU A 61 -8.74 -2.38 -2.62
N LEU A 62 -9.64 -3.11 -3.30
CA LEU A 62 -10.89 -2.53 -3.78
C LEU A 62 -11.79 -2.08 -2.64
N GLN A 63 -11.83 -2.82 -1.54
CA GLN A 63 -12.56 -2.41 -0.34
C GLN A 63 -11.99 -1.11 0.24
N VAL A 64 -10.68 -1.03 0.46
CA VAL A 64 -10.01 0.18 0.97
C VAL A 64 -10.27 1.38 0.06
N LEU A 65 -10.17 1.22 -1.25
CA LEU A 65 -10.45 2.31 -2.19
C LEU A 65 -11.93 2.74 -2.14
N GLY A 66 -12.85 1.79 -1.97
CA GLY A 66 -14.27 2.06 -1.74
C GLY A 66 -14.50 2.85 -0.45
N ASP A 67 -13.85 2.45 0.63
CA ASP A 67 -13.96 3.14 1.92
C ASP A 67 -13.38 4.55 1.84
N VAL A 68 -12.18 4.73 1.27
CA VAL A 68 -11.56 6.04 1.00
C VAL A 68 -12.50 6.92 0.17
N SER A 69 -13.12 6.38 -0.88
CA SER A 69 -14.05 7.16 -1.71
C SER A 69 -15.28 7.67 -0.97
N GLN A 70 -15.76 6.94 0.05
CA GLN A 70 -16.93 7.33 0.84
C GLN A 70 -16.61 8.40 1.89
N ARG A 71 -15.37 8.41 2.40
CA ARG A 71 -14.92 9.37 3.44
C ARG A 71 -14.31 10.65 2.88
N SER A 72 -13.76 10.62 1.66
CA SER A 72 -13.10 11.78 1.07
C SER A 72 -14.11 12.84 0.63
N GLY A 73 -13.88 14.08 1.08
CA GLY A 73 -14.59 15.27 0.60
C GLY A 73 -14.05 15.79 -0.74
N PRO A 74 -14.75 16.75 -1.37
CA PRO A 74 -14.42 17.26 -2.71
C PRO A 74 -13.08 18.01 -2.78
N THR A 75 -12.52 18.41 -1.63
CA THR A 75 -11.24 19.12 -1.53
C THR A 75 -10.09 18.24 -1.04
N ASP A 76 -10.38 16.99 -0.66
CA ASP A 76 -9.38 16.07 -0.14
C ASP A 76 -8.49 15.56 -1.26
N ARG A 77 -7.27 15.17 -0.89
CA ARG A 77 -6.29 14.60 -1.82
C ARG A 77 -6.02 13.16 -1.44
N VAL A 78 -6.09 12.28 -2.43
CA VAL A 78 -5.78 10.86 -2.26
C VAL A 78 -4.44 10.57 -2.93
N LEU A 79 -3.48 10.07 -2.15
CA LEU A 79 -2.22 9.53 -2.63
C LEU A 79 -2.26 7.99 -2.56
N ILE A 80 -2.02 7.35 -3.70
CA ILE A 80 -1.89 5.89 -3.81
C ILE A 80 -0.46 5.60 -4.27
N ILE A 81 0.24 4.77 -3.50
CA ILE A 81 1.62 4.35 -3.79
C ILE A 81 1.61 2.83 -3.96
N LEU A 82 2.11 2.36 -5.10
CA LEU A 82 2.24 0.95 -5.42
C LEU A 82 3.72 0.58 -5.47
N ILE A 83 4.14 -0.36 -4.63
CA ILE A 83 5.52 -0.85 -4.55
C ILE A 83 5.49 -2.35 -4.80
N GLY A 84 6.10 -2.80 -5.88
CA GLY A 84 6.07 -4.22 -6.21
C GLY A 84 6.36 -4.51 -7.67
N HIS A 85 6.34 -5.79 -8.00
CA HIS A 85 6.50 -6.23 -9.37
C HIS A 85 5.28 -5.89 -10.22
N GLY A 86 5.55 -5.55 -11.48
CA GLY A 86 4.55 -5.49 -12.52
C GLY A 86 4.81 -6.51 -13.60
N THR A 87 3.76 -6.91 -14.31
CA THR A 87 3.84 -7.71 -15.52
C THR A 87 3.35 -6.88 -16.70
N ASP A 88 4.01 -7.00 -17.84
CA ASP A 88 3.51 -6.47 -19.10
C ASP A 88 3.04 -7.66 -19.95
N GLU A 89 1.73 -7.87 -19.98
CA GLU A 89 1.12 -8.78 -20.94
C GLU A 89 0.38 -7.94 -21.99
N SER A 90 0.86 -8.02 -23.23
CA SER A 90 0.19 -7.44 -24.40
C SER A 90 -0.05 -5.93 -24.32
N GLY A 91 0.88 -5.17 -23.72
CA GLY A 91 0.86 -3.70 -23.69
C GLY A 91 0.01 -3.09 -22.58
N THR A 92 -0.43 -3.90 -21.62
CA THR A 92 -1.08 -3.41 -20.39
C THR A 92 -0.23 -3.77 -19.19
N ALA A 93 0.36 -2.76 -18.55
CA ALA A 93 1.07 -2.93 -17.29
C ALA A 93 0.08 -3.32 -16.18
N GLN A 94 0.35 -4.44 -15.52
CA GLN A 94 -0.42 -4.94 -14.38
C GLN A 94 0.46 -4.90 -13.13
N PHE A 95 -0.16 -4.67 -11.97
CA PHE A 95 0.51 -4.71 -10.68
C PHE A 95 0.22 -6.05 -9.99
N ASN A 96 1.26 -6.75 -9.55
CA ASN A 96 1.12 -8.08 -8.98
C ASN A 96 0.75 -8.02 -7.51
N VAL A 97 -0.44 -8.52 -7.18
CA VAL A 97 -0.97 -8.65 -5.82
C VAL A 97 -1.13 -10.12 -5.42
N PRO A 98 -1.09 -10.45 -4.12
CA PRO A 98 -1.31 -11.81 -3.63
C PRO A 98 -2.69 -12.39 -3.96
#